data_AF-A3JQ68-F1
#
_entry.id   AF-A3JQ68-F1
#
_cell.length_a   1.000
_cell.length_b   1.000
_cell.length_c   1.000
_cell.angle_alpha   90.00
_cell.angle_beta   90.00
_cell.angle_gamma   90.00
#
_symmetry.space_group_name_H-M   'P 1'
#
loop_
_entity.id
_entity.type
_entity.pdbx_description
1 polymer ?
#
loop_
_entity_poly.entity_id
_entity_poly.type
_entity_poly.pdbx_seq_one_letter_code
_entity_poly.pdbx_strand_id
1 'polypeptide(L)'
;MFIHLLEADANIALVNISFAIVANATYRIHDFESFQKENAMKRYHPILVILHWALAIMIIGGLIMGGFVLSETPNSDPFKMTALTAHMSMGMLILVLMIVRLMFRLFTKKPQPADIGNAMLNKSADMAHWAFYAVVIAMCASGIAIANAAGLPAIIFGGSGEPLPANFNDIPPRMAHGVIAKILGLLILSHVAAALYHQFVRKDGLLGRMWFGNRKG
;
A
#
# COMPACT_ATOMS: atom_id res chain seq x y z
N MET A 1 27.80 -61.92 37.43
CA MET A 1 26.89 -62.01 36.26
C MET A 1 25.56 -61.26 36.44
N PHE A 2 25.22 -60.74 37.63
CA PHE A 2 23.93 -60.07 37.88
C PHE A 2 23.97 -58.53 37.73
N ILE A 3 25.16 -57.91 37.71
CA ILE A 3 25.31 -56.44 37.62
C ILE A 3 25.19 -55.94 36.16
N HIS A 4 25.53 -56.76 35.16
CA HIS A 4 25.44 -56.36 33.75
C HIS A 4 24.00 -56.36 33.16
N LEU A 5 23.03 -57.03 33.80
CA LEU A 5 21.64 -57.05 33.31
C LEU A 5 20.87 -55.77 33.72
N LEU A 6 21.18 -55.18 34.88
CA LEU A 6 20.51 -53.96 35.36
C LEU A 6 20.91 -52.70 34.58
N GLU A 7 22.15 -52.63 34.05
CA GLU A 7 22.60 -51.50 33.23
C GLU A 7 22.02 -51.54 31.80
N ALA A 8 21.68 -52.73 31.28
CA ALA A 8 21.07 -52.88 29.96
C ALA A 8 19.63 -52.35 29.94
N ASP A 9 18.84 -52.65 30.97
CA ASP A 9 17.44 -52.21 31.08
C ASP A 9 17.31 -50.70 31.34
N ALA A 10 18.25 -50.11 32.10
CA ALA A 10 18.29 -48.67 32.33
C ALA A 10 18.60 -47.87 31.04
N ASN A 11 19.50 -48.38 30.20
CA ASN A 11 19.82 -47.74 28.91
C ASN A 11 18.65 -47.84 27.91
N ILE A 12 17.93 -48.96 27.87
CA ILE A 12 16.74 -49.11 27.02
C ILE A 12 15.61 -48.18 27.50
N ALA A 13 15.40 -48.03 28.80
CA ALA A 13 14.42 -47.10 29.36
C ALA A 13 14.76 -45.63 29.06
N LEU A 14 16.02 -45.22 29.17
CA LEU A 14 16.46 -43.85 28.85
C LEU A 14 16.39 -43.53 27.35
N VAL A 15 16.67 -44.50 26.48
CA VAL A 15 16.50 -44.35 25.02
C VAL A 15 15.02 -44.21 24.65
N ASN A 16 14.12 -45.00 25.25
CA ASN A 16 12.68 -44.90 25.01
C ASN A 16 12.06 -43.61 25.55
N ILE A 17 12.51 -43.11 26.71
CA ILE A 17 12.09 -41.80 27.25
C ILE A 17 12.57 -40.67 26.35
N SER A 18 13.80 -40.72 25.84
CA SER A 18 14.33 -39.73 24.91
C SER A 18 13.56 -39.73 23.58
N PHE A 19 13.23 -40.90 23.05
CA PHE A 19 12.39 -41.02 21.85
C PHE A 19 10.97 -40.51 22.07
N ALA A 20 10.36 -40.78 23.22
CA ALA A 20 9.04 -40.28 23.58
C ALA A 20 9.04 -38.75 23.78
N ILE A 21 10.09 -38.17 24.37
CA ILE A 21 10.24 -36.72 24.51
C ILE A 21 10.45 -36.06 23.15
N VAL A 22 11.29 -36.63 22.28
CA VAL A 22 11.52 -36.12 20.92
C VAL A 22 10.26 -36.27 20.07
N ALA A 23 9.58 -37.42 20.12
CA ALA A 23 8.33 -37.66 19.40
C ALA A 23 7.20 -36.75 19.87
N ASN A 24 7.03 -36.58 21.19
CA ASN A 24 6.05 -35.67 21.78
C ASN A 24 6.40 -34.21 21.51
N ALA A 25 7.69 -33.85 21.49
CA ALA A 25 8.15 -32.54 21.03
C ALA A 25 7.78 -32.33 19.56
N THR A 26 8.15 -33.23 18.65
CA THR A 26 7.82 -33.11 17.21
C THR A 26 6.32 -33.06 16.95
N TYR A 27 5.51 -33.86 17.64
CA TYR A 27 4.04 -33.81 17.53
C TYR A 27 3.51 -32.45 17.98
N ARG A 28 4.02 -31.95 19.11
CA ARG A 28 3.66 -30.63 19.65
C ARG A 28 4.16 -29.46 18.79
N ILE A 29 5.27 -29.60 18.05
CA ILE A 29 5.72 -28.59 17.08
C ILE A 29 4.81 -28.60 15.86
N HIS A 30 4.45 -29.79 15.35
CA HIS A 30 3.57 -29.93 14.19
C HIS A 30 2.16 -29.37 14.46
N ASP A 31 1.61 -29.63 15.67
CA ASP A 31 0.35 -29.04 16.14
C ASP A 31 0.45 -27.53 16.35
N PHE A 32 1.60 -27.02 16.80
CA PHE A 32 1.80 -25.59 16.97
C PHE A 32 1.91 -24.87 15.61
N GLU A 33 2.62 -25.44 14.63
CA GLU A 33 2.73 -24.89 13.28
C GLU A 33 1.39 -24.93 12.53
N SER A 34 0.64 -26.03 12.64
CA SER A 34 -0.69 -26.15 12.04
C SER A 34 -1.66 -25.13 12.66
N PHE A 35 -1.67 -25.00 13.99
CA PHE A 35 -2.45 -24.00 14.71
C PHE A 35 -2.06 -22.56 14.34
N GLN A 36 -0.77 -22.28 14.18
CA GLN A 36 -0.28 -20.96 13.70
C GLN A 36 -0.74 -20.68 12.27
N LYS A 37 -0.69 -21.67 11.37
CA LYS A 37 -1.18 -21.55 9.99
C LYS A 37 -2.68 -21.32 9.93
N GLU A 38 -3.45 -22.04 10.74
CA GLU A 38 -4.91 -21.92 10.80
C GLU A 38 -5.34 -20.55 11.37
N ASN A 39 -4.56 -19.99 12.30
CA ASN A 39 -4.79 -18.66 12.87
C ASN A 39 -4.09 -17.51 12.13
N ALA A 40 -3.39 -17.80 11.03
CA ALA A 40 -2.69 -16.78 10.25
C ALA A 40 -3.68 -15.86 9.53
N MET A 41 -3.41 -14.56 9.56
CA MET A 41 -4.24 -13.57 8.87
C MET A 41 -4.02 -13.68 7.36
N LYS A 42 -5.05 -14.05 6.61
CA LYS A 42 -4.99 -14.18 5.15
C LYS A 42 -5.15 -12.84 4.43
N ARG A 43 -5.78 -11.85 5.08
CA ARG A 43 -6.11 -10.54 4.49
C ARG A 43 -5.70 -9.36 5.35
N TYR A 44 -5.52 -8.22 4.70
CA TYR A 44 -5.25 -6.95 5.38
C TYR A 44 -6.42 -6.52 6.27
N HIS A 45 -6.14 -5.59 7.19
CA HIS A 45 -7.18 -4.98 8.01
C HIS A 45 -8.26 -4.34 7.11
N PRO A 46 -9.58 -4.52 7.37
CA PRO A 46 -10.65 -4.00 6.51
C PRO A 46 -10.53 -2.51 6.22
N ILE A 47 -10.14 -1.70 7.21
CA ILE A 47 -9.86 -0.26 7.03
C ILE A 47 -8.77 -0.01 5.98
N LEU A 48 -7.70 -0.81 5.95
CA LEU A 48 -6.65 -0.68 4.94
C LEU A 48 -7.14 -1.03 3.53
N VAL A 49 -8.06 -2.01 3.42
CA VAL A 49 -8.68 -2.39 2.16
C VAL A 49 -9.58 -1.26 1.65
N ILE A 50 -10.46 -0.73 2.50
CA ILE A 50 -11.34 0.41 2.16
C ILE A 50 -10.50 1.62 1.72
N LEU A 51 -9.51 2.01 2.55
CA LEU A 51 -8.64 3.14 2.24
C LEU A 51 -7.83 2.92 0.96
N HIS A 52 -7.38 1.69 0.68
CA HIS A 52 -6.65 1.38 -0.55
C HIS A 52 -7.52 1.61 -1.78
N TRP A 53 -8.73 1.05 -1.83
CA TRP A 53 -9.61 1.20 -2.99
C TRP A 53 -10.12 2.63 -3.16
N ALA A 54 -10.46 3.31 -2.06
CA ALA A 54 -10.84 4.72 -2.09
C ALA A 54 -9.70 5.59 -2.66
N LEU A 55 -8.49 5.45 -2.13
CA LEU A 55 -7.32 6.18 -2.63
C LEU A 55 -7.00 5.84 -4.08
N ALA A 56 -7.09 4.56 -4.47
CA ALA A 56 -6.82 4.15 -5.85
C ALA A 56 -7.75 4.87 -6.85
N ILE A 57 -9.06 4.87 -6.57
CA ILE A 57 -10.05 5.57 -7.41
C ILE A 57 -9.77 7.08 -7.45
N MET A 58 -9.54 7.69 -6.28
CA MET A 58 -9.29 9.13 -6.19
C MET A 58 -8.00 9.57 -6.89
N ILE A 59 -6.91 8.80 -6.74
CA ILE A 59 -5.63 9.12 -7.37
C ILE A 59 -5.75 9.02 -8.89
N ILE A 60 -6.40 7.96 -9.42
CA ILE A 60 -6.64 7.81 -10.86
C ILE A 60 -7.50 8.97 -11.38
N GLY A 61 -8.60 9.29 -10.69
CA GLY A 61 -9.45 10.42 -11.05
C GLY A 61 -8.69 11.77 -11.02
N GLY A 62 -7.86 11.98 -10.00
CA GLY A 62 -7.01 13.17 -9.87
C GLY A 62 -5.99 13.28 -11.00
N LEU A 63 -5.33 12.19 -11.38
CA LEU A 63 -4.39 12.16 -12.52
C LEU A 63 -5.10 12.46 -13.84
N ILE A 64 -6.29 11.89 -14.06
CA ILE A 64 -7.08 12.15 -15.28
C ILE A 64 -7.50 13.63 -15.33
N MET A 65 -8.05 14.14 -14.25
CA MET A 65 -8.49 15.53 -14.15
C MET A 65 -7.31 16.50 -14.33
N GLY A 66 -6.17 16.25 -13.70
CA GLY A 66 -4.99 17.09 -13.82
C GLY A 66 -4.32 17.04 -15.20
N GLY A 67 -4.30 15.86 -15.82
CA GLY A 67 -3.54 15.59 -17.04
C GLY A 67 -4.32 15.69 -18.36
N PHE A 68 -5.65 15.65 -18.33
CA PHE A 68 -6.48 15.72 -19.55
C PHE A 68 -7.58 16.78 -19.49
N VAL A 69 -8.01 17.19 -18.29
CA VAL A 69 -9.02 18.25 -18.16
C VAL A 69 -8.30 19.58 -17.91
N LEU A 70 -7.59 19.68 -16.78
CA LEU A 70 -6.91 20.92 -16.40
C LEU A 70 -5.75 21.30 -17.31
N SER A 71 -5.06 20.37 -17.97
CA SER A 71 -3.99 20.74 -18.91
C SER A 71 -4.52 21.41 -20.17
N GLU A 72 -5.69 20.97 -20.65
CA GLU A 72 -6.27 21.39 -21.93
C GLU A 72 -7.23 22.58 -21.80
N THR A 73 -7.80 22.80 -20.61
CA THR A 73 -8.69 23.95 -20.37
C THR A 73 -7.86 25.24 -20.18
N PRO A 74 -8.07 26.31 -20.98
CA PRO A 74 -7.42 27.60 -20.77
C PRO A 74 -7.75 28.22 -19.40
N ASN A 75 -6.83 29.00 -18.83
CA ASN A 75 -7.07 29.67 -17.55
C ASN A 75 -8.15 30.77 -17.62
N SER A 76 -8.45 31.29 -18.81
CA SER A 76 -9.53 32.25 -19.05
C SER A 76 -10.92 31.60 -19.12
N ASP A 77 -11.01 30.27 -19.20
CA ASP A 77 -12.28 29.55 -19.25
C ASP A 77 -12.91 29.51 -17.84
N PRO A 78 -14.16 29.98 -17.66
CA PRO A 78 -14.84 29.91 -16.36
C PRO A 78 -14.92 28.50 -15.76
N PHE A 79 -14.99 27.45 -16.60
CA PHE A 79 -15.01 26.06 -16.14
C PHE A 79 -13.72 25.66 -15.41
N LYS A 80 -12.59 26.29 -15.73
CA LYS A 80 -11.29 26.03 -15.11
C LYS A 80 -11.35 26.20 -13.59
N MET A 81 -12.09 27.19 -13.12
CA MET A 81 -12.26 27.47 -11.69
C MET A 81 -12.91 26.28 -10.98
N THR A 82 -14.04 25.81 -11.49
CA THR A 82 -14.75 24.65 -10.91
C THR A 82 -13.89 23.39 -10.93
N ALA A 83 -13.18 23.14 -12.04
CA ALA A 83 -12.29 21.99 -12.15
C ALA A 83 -11.10 22.07 -11.18
N LEU A 84 -10.50 23.27 -11.00
CA LEU A 84 -9.43 23.48 -10.03
C LEU A 84 -9.91 23.30 -8.59
N THR A 85 -11.10 23.80 -8.23
CA THR A 85 -11.72 23.57 -6.92
C THR A 85 -11.81 22.07 -6.63
N ALA A 86 -12.40 21.30 -7.55
CA ALA A 86 -12.54 19.87 -7.39
C ALA A 86 -11.19 19.15 -7.26
N HIS A 87 -10.23 19.49 -8.13
CA HIS A 87 -8.90 18.89 -8.12
C HIS A 87 -8.13 19.16 -6.83
N MET A 88 -8.14 20.41 -6.35
CA MET A 88 -7.45 20.82 -5.13
C MET A 88 -8.08 20.19 -3.89
N SER A 89 -9.42 20.20 -3.78
CA SER A 89 -10.13 19.54 -2.67
C SER A 89 -9.87 18.04 -2.65
N MET A 90 -9.87 17.39 -3.82
CA MET A 90 -9.53 15.97 -3.94
C MET A 90 -8.08 15.70 -3.53
N GLY A 91 -7.13 16.52 -3.96
CA GLY A 91 -5.71 16.41 -3.58
C GLY A 91 -5.49 16.52 -2.08
N MET A 92 -6.19 17.44 -1.41
CA MET A 92 -6.15 17.58 0.05
C MET A 92 -6.75 16.36 0.76
N LEU A 93 -7.89 15.84 0.28
CA LEU A 93 -8.51 14.65 0.85
C LEU A 93 -7.63 13.41 0.65
N ILE A 94 -6.99 13.24 -0.51
CA ILE A 94 -6.00 12.18 -0.76
C ILE A 94 -4.87 12.26 0.25
N LEU A 95 -4.32 13.45 0.53
CA LEU A 95 -3.24 13.62 1.49
C LEU A 95 -3.64 13.15 2.89
N VAL A 96 -4.80 13.59 3.37
CA VAL A 96 -5.33 13.19 4.69
C VAL A 96 -5.55 11.67 4.75
N LEU A 97 -6.23 11.09 3.77
CA LEU A 97 -6.50 9.66 3.73
C LEU A 97 -5.22 8.83 3.59
N MET A 98 -4.20 9.35 2.89
CA MET A 98 -2.90 8.69 2.77
C MET A 98 -2.16 8.65 4.11
N ILE A 99 -2.20 9.74 4.90
CA ILE A 99 -1.64 9.78 6.26
C ILE A 99 -2.37 8.79 7.16
N VAL A 100 -3.71 8.80 7.15
CA VAL A 100 -4.51 7.83 7.92
C VAL A 100 -4.15 6.40 7.52
N ARG A 101 -4.05 6.11 6.22
CA ARG A 101 -3.65 4.79 5.73
C ARG A 101 -2.24 4.42 6.18
N LEU A 102 -1.29 5.36 6.20
CA LEU A 102 0.07 5.12 6.70
C LEU A 102 0.04 4.74 8.19
N MET A 103 -0.70 5.48 9.01
CA MET A 103 -0.85 5.17 10.44
C MET A 103 -1.42 3.76 10.64
N PHE A 104 -2.52 3.42 9.96
CA PHE A 104 -3.08 2.06 10.05
C PHE A 104 -2.10 0.98 9.55
N ARG A 105 -1.28 1.26 8.51
CA ARG A 105 -0.27 0.30 8.02
C ARG A 105 0.82 0.04 9.04
N LEU A 106 1.18 1.04 9.85
CA LEU A 106 2.20 0.93 10.88
C LEU A 106 1.68 0.19 12.13
N PHE A 107 0.41 0.38 12.49
CA PHE A 107 -0.15 -0.16 13.74
C PHE A 107 -0.94 -1.47 13.59
N THR A 108 -1.23 -1.94 12.38
CA THR A 108 -2.00 -3.18 12.17
C THR A 108 -1.13 -4.37 11.75
N LYS A 109 -1.47 -5.57 12.25
CA LYS A 109 -0.86 -6.83 11.82
C LYS A 109 -1.11 -7.07 10.33
N LYS A 110 -0.05 -7.37 9.59
CA LYS A 110 -0.06 -7.67 8.14
C LYS A 110 -0.18 -9.18 7.91
N PRO A 111 -0.79 -9.63 6.80
CA PRO A 111 -0.67 -11.01 6.35
C PRO A 111 0.79 -11.42 6.19
N GLN A 112 1.09 -12.72 6.31
CA GLN A 112 2.43 -13.21 6.02
C GLN A 112 2.85 -12.80 4.61
N PRO A 113 4.10 -12.36 4.38
CA PRO A 113 4.58 -11.99 3.05
C PRO A 113 4.31 -13.11 2.04
N ALA A 114 3.97 -12.74 0.80
CA ALA A 114 3.99 -13.71 -0.28
C ALA A 114 5.46 -14.04 -0.56
N ASP A 115 5.85 -15.30 -0.39
CA ASP A 115 7.20 -15.74 -0.73
C ASP A 115 7.19 -16.34 -2.13
N ILE A 116 7.85 -15.65 -3.08
CA ILE A 116 8.01 -16.13 -4.46
C ILE A 116 9.34 -16.84 -4.69
N GLY A 117 10.05 -17.23 -3.61
CA GLY A 117 11.31 -17.97 -3.68
C GLY A 117 12.52 -17.11 -4.09
N ASN A 118 12.34 -15.79 -4.16
CA ASN A 118 13.40 -14.84 -4.44
C ASN A 118 13.32 -13.66 -3.46
N ALA A 119 14.30 -13.58 -2.56
CA ALA A 119 14.33 -12.56 -1.50
C ALA A 119 14.36 -11.11 -2.03
N MET A 120 14.97 -10.89 -3.20
CA MET A 120 15.05 -9.56 -3.81
C MET A 120 13.69 -9.14 -4.39
N LEU A 121 12.99 -10.06 -5.07
CA LEU A 121 11.65 -9.81 -5.57
C LEU A 121 10.62 -9.69 -4.43
N ASN A 122 10.75 -10.46 -3.35
CA ASN A 122 9.91 -10.32 -2.15
C ASN A 122 10.04 -8.90 -1.53
N LYS A 123 11.27 -8.34 -1.49
CA LYS A 123 11.51 -6.97 -1.00
C LYS A 123 10.96 -5.88 -1.93
N SER A 124 10.88 -6.15 -3.24
CA SER A 124 10.40 -5.17 -4.23
C SER A 124 8.97 -4.70 -3.96
N ALA A 125 8.10 -5.58 -3.43
CA ALA A 125 6.72 -5.22 -3.08
C ALA A 125 6.66 -4.21 -1.92
N ASP A 126 7.51 -4.37 -0.90
CA ASP A 126 7.58 -3.41 0.20
C ASP A 126 8.18 -2.08 -0.23
N MET A 127 9.21 -2.11 -1.09
CA MET A 127 9.81 -0.91 -1.68
C MET A 127 8.80 -0.13 -2.52
N ALA A 128 8.00 -0.82 -3.35
CA ALA A 128 6.96 -0.19 -4.16
C ALA A 128 5.94 0.56 -3.29
N HIS A 129 5.49 -0.04 -2.18
CA HIS A 129 4.57 0.62 -1.26
C HIS A 129 5.16 1.90 -0.64
N TRP A 130 6.42 1.86 -0.21
CA TRP A 130 7.09 3.04 0.32
C TRP A 130 7.31 4.12 -0.74
N ALA A 131 7.62 3.74 -1.97
CA ALA A 131 7.69 4.65 -3.11
C ALA A 131 6.33 5.34 -3.34
N PHE A 132 5.21 4.60 -3.30
CA PHE A 132 3.88 5.21 -3.41
C PHE A 132 3.60 6.23 -2.31
N TYR A 133 3.93 5.94 -1.05
CA TYR A 133 3.75 6.91 0.03
C TYR A 133 4.54 8.20 -0.23
N ALA A 134 5.83 8.07 -0.56
CA ALA A 134 6.69 9.22 -0.85
C ALA A 134 6.19 10.04 -2.04
N VAL A 135 5.87 9.36 -3.16
CA VAL A 135 5.44 10.01 -4.40
C VAL A 135 4.08 10.68 -4.27
N VAL A 136 3.10 10.05 -3.60
CA VAL A 136 1.77 10.66 -3.40
C VAL A 136 1.86 11.87 -2.47
N ILE A 137 2.64 11.79 -1.39
CA ILE A 137 2.86 12.95 -0.49
C ILE A 137 3.54 14.08 -1.27
N ALA A 138 4.57 13.78 -2.07
CA ALA A 138 5.24 14.77 -2.92
C ALA A 138 4.30 15.38 -3.98
N MET A 139 3.38 14.58 -4.54
CA MET A 139 2.37 15.03 -5.48
C MET A 139 1.41 16.05 -4.85
N CYS A 140 0.89 15.76 -3.65
CA CYS A 140 0.05 16.69 -2.91
C CYS A 140 0.82 17.95 -2.47
N ALA A 141 2.04 17.79 -1.95
CA ALA A 141 2.88 18.90 -1.51
C ALA A 141 3.23 19.86 -2.65
N SER A 142 3.57 19.33 -3.84
CA SER A 142 3.82 20.15 -5.02
C SER A 142 2.56 20.88 -5.50
N GLY A 143 1.38 20.26 -5.41
CA GLY A 143 0.09 20.91 -5.70
C GLY A 143 -0.21 22.09 -4.76
N ILE A 144 0.03 21.90 -3.46
CA ILE A 144 -0.10 22.97 -2.45
C ILE A 144 0.89 24.11 -2.74
N ALA A 145 2.13 23.78 -3.12
CA ALA A 145 3.13 24.79 -3.46
C ALA A 145 2.74 25.63 -4.68
N ILE A 146 2.17 25.01 -5.73
CA ILE A 146 1.59 25.75 -6.87
C ILE A 146 0.46 26.65 -6.39
N ALA A 147 -0.47 26.11 -5.61
CA ALA A 147 -1.64 26.85 -5.13
C ALA A 147 -1.25 28.11 -4.35
N ASN A 148 -0.29 27.99 -3.44
CA ASN A 148 0.21 29.11 -2.67
C ASN A 148 0.92 30.14 -3.55
N ALA A 149 1.78 29.70 -4.48
CA ALA A 149 2.52 30.59 -5.37
C ALA A 149 1.60 31.36 -6.34
N ALA A 150 0.46 30.76 -6.73
CA ALA A 150 -0.53 31.37 -7.62
C ALA A 150 -1.66 32.11 -6.88
N GLY A 151 -1.64 32.19 -5.54
CA GLY A 151 -2.73 32.81 -4.77
C GLY A 151 -4.08 32.07 -4.85
N LEU A 152 -4.08 30.81 -5.29
CA LEU A 152 -5.30 30.04 -5.56
C LEU A 152 -6.22 29.89 -4.34
N PRO A 153 -5.74 29.75 -3.08
CA PRO A 153 -6.65 29.66 -1.93
C PRO A 153 -7.60 30.86 -1.81
N ALA A 154 -7.09 32.08 -2.04
CA ALA A 154 -7.91 33.29 -2.00
C ALA A 154 -8.89 33.38 -3.19
N ILE A 155 -8.41 33.02 -4.38
CA ILE A 155 -9.21 33.06 -5.62
C ILE A 155 -10.34 32.02 -5.60
N ILE A 156 -10.04 30.79 -5.18
CA ILE A 156 -10.95 29.65 -5.28
C ILE A 156 -11.85 29.47 -4.05
N PHE A 157 -11.27 29.58 -2.84
CA PHE A 157 -12.01 29.33 -1.59
C PHE A 157 -12.31 30.61 -0.81
N GLY A 158 -11.52 31.67 -1.03
CA GLY A 158 -11.67 32.96 -0.33
C GLY A 158 -12.61 33.95 -1.02
N GLY A 159 -13.01 33.70 -2.27
CA GLY A 159 -13.92 34.58 -3.00
C GLY A 159 -13.35 35.96 -3.32
N SER A 160 -12.03 36.08 -3.53
CA SER A 160 -11.40 37.38 -3.79
C SER A 160 -11.89 38.06 -5.08
N GLY A 161 -12.44 37.29 -6.03
CA GLY A 161 -12.86 37.79 -7.35
C GLY A 161 -11.71 38.06 -8.32
N GLU A 162 -10.46 37.87 -7.87
CA GLU A 162 -9.26 38.01 -8.69
C GLU A 162 -9.23 36.93 -9.81
N PRO A 163 -8.78 37.28 -11.02
CA PRO A 163 -8.67 36.31 -12.10
C PRO A 163 -7.55 35.30 -11.82
N LEU A 164 -7.65 34.11 -12.43
CA LEU A 164 -6.53 33.18 -12.45
C LEU A 164 -5.32 33.80 -13.18
N PRO A 165 -4.08 33.44 -12.80
CA PRO A 165 -2.89 33.79 -13.59
C PRO A 165 -3.05 33.37 -15.05
N ALA A 166 -2.49 34.13 -15.98
CA ALA A 166 -2.59 33.84 -17.42
C ALA A 166 -2.12 32.41 -17.76
N ASN A 167 -1.08 31.93 -17.07
CA ASN A 167 -0.63 30.55 -17.13
C ASN A 167 0.02 30.15 -15.79
N PHE A 168 0.32 28.85 -15.62
CA PHE A 168 1.03 28.32 -14.45
C PHE A 168 2.47 27.86 -14.76
N ASN A 169 2.95 28.05 -15.99
CA ASN A 169 4.22 27.49 -16.46
C ASN A 169 5.42 28.17 -15.80
N ASP A 170 5.29 29.45 -15.46
CA ASP A 170 6.35 30.23 -14.80
C ASP A 170 6.44 29.98 -13.29
N ILE A 171 5.59 29.10 -12.75
CA ILE A 171 5.58 28.73 -11.33
C ILE A 171 6.47 27.49 -11.14
N PRO A 172 7.65 27.59 -10.49
CA PRO A 172 8.61 26.49 -10.48
C PRO A 172 8.06 25.15 -9.96
N PRO A 173 7.21 25.10 -8.91
CA PRO A 173 6.54 23.88 -8.48
C PRO A 173 5.68 23.18 -9.56
N ARG A 174 5.22 23.89 -10.60
CA ARG A 174 4.38 23.32 -11.67
C ARG A 174 5.10 22.25 -12.47
N MET A 175 6.36 22.49 -12.82
CA MET A 175 7.18 21.50 -13.53
C MET A 175 7.36 20.24 -12.69
N ALA A 176 7.71 20.41 -11.41
CA ALA A 176 7.88 19.29 -10.48
C ALA A 176 6.59 18.47 -10.35
N HIS A 177 5.44 19.13 -10.19
CA HIS A 177 4.15 18.46 -10.10
C HIS A 177 3.83 17.63 -11.36
N GLY A 178 4.10 18.16 -12.56
CA GLY A 178 3.93 17.43 -13.81
C GLY A 178 4.85 16.20 -13.95
N VAL A 179 6.10 16.31 -13.51
CA VAL A 179 7.05 15.18 -13.50
C VAL A 179 6.62 14.12 -12.48
N ILE A 180 6.26 14.54 -11.27
CA ILE A 180 5.79 13.64 -10.20
C ILE A 180 4.51 12.91 -10.65
N ALA A 181 3.59 13.58 -11.35
CA ALA A 181 2.39 12.95 -11.90
C ALA A 181 2.72 11.81 -12.88
N LYS A 182 3.70 12.01 -13.77
CA LYS A 182 4.16 10.97 -14.71
C LYS A 182 4.82 9.79 -13.98
N ILE A 183 5.65 10.07 -12.97
CA ILE A 183 6.26 9.04 -12.12
C ILE A 183 5.18 8.24 -11.40
N LEU A 184 4.19 8.92 -10.82
CA LEU A 184 3.06 8.27 -10.13
C LEU A 184 2.25 7.40 -11.09
N GLY A 185 1.96 7.89 -12.30
CA GLY A 185 1.31 7.12 -13.34
C GLY A 185 2.07 5.84 -13.70
N LEU A 186 3.38 5.93 -13.89
CA LEU A 186 4.24 4.77 -14.17
C LEU A 186 4.23 3.75 -13.00
N LEU A 187 4.29 4.24 -11.75
CA LEU A 187 4.21 3.38 -10.57
C LEU A 187 2.87 2.64 -10.51
N ILE A 188 1.75 3.34 -10.77
CA ILE A 188 0.41 2.72 -10.80
C ILE A 188 0.35 1.65 -11.87
N LEU A 189 0.80 1.94 -13.09
CA LEU A 189 0.81 0.97 -14.19
C LEU A 189 1.63 -0.27 -13.83
N SER A 190 2.84 -0.07 -13.29
CA SER A 190 3.72 -1.16 -12.87
C SER A 190 3.09 -2.00 -11.75
N HIS A 191 2.43 -1.36 -10.80
CA HIS A 191 1.74 -2.02 -9.69
C HIS A 191 0.55 -2.86 -10.16
N VAL A 192 -0.29 -2.32 -11.04
CA VAL A 192 -1.42 -3.02 -11.63
C VAL A 192 -0.94 -4.21 -12.46
N ALA A 193 0.09 -4.02 -13.31
CA ALA A 193 0.68 -5.10 -14.10
C ALA A 193 1.19 -6.25 -13.23
N ALA A 194 1.88 -5.94 -12.12
CA ALA A 194 2.32 -6.94 -11.16
C ALA A 194 1.12 -7.68 -10.53
N ALA A 195 0.09 -6.95 -10.10
CA ALA A 195 -1.11 -7.55 -9.50
C ALA A 195 -1.84 -8.50 -10.46
N LEU A 196 -1.96 -8.11 -11.74
CA LEU A 196 -2.54 -8.94 -12.80
C LEU A 196 -1.68 -10.18 -13.10
N TYR A 197 -0.35 -10.02 -13.14
CA TYR A 197 0.58 -11.14 -13.28
C TYR A 197 0.40 -12.17 -12.16
N HIS A 198 0.32 -11.71 -10.92
CA HIS A 198 0.07 -12.58 -9.77
C HIS A 198 -1.28 -13.29 -9.84
N GLN A 199 -2.32 -12.58 -10.28
CA GLN A 199 -3.67 -13.14 -10.41
C GLN A 199 -3.78 -14.19 -11.52
N PHE A 200 -3.28 -13.89 -12.72
CA PHE A 200 -3.56 -14.69 -13.92
C PHE A 200 -2.44 -15.65 -14.30
N VAL A 201 -1.18 -15.29 -14.04
CA VAL A 201 -0.02 -16.12 -14.37
C VAL A 201 0.40 -16.97 -13.18
N ARG A 202 0.68 -16.34 -12.02
CA ARG A 202 1.09 -17.09 -10.82
C ARG A 202 -0.07 -17.81 -10.13
N LYS A 203 -1.28 -17.26 -10.23
CA LYS A 203 -2.51 -17.78 -9.60
C LYS A 203 -2.33 -18.02 -8.09
N ASP A 204 -1.58 -17.13 -7.42
CA ASP A 204 -1.23 -17.26 -6.00
C ASP A 204 -2.22 -16.56 -5.05
N GLY A 205 -3.31 -16.00 -5.60
CA GLY A 205 -4.36 -15.35 -4.83
C GLY A 205 -3.94 -14.04 -4.17
N LEU A 206 -2.86 -13.38 -4.63
CA LEU A 206 -2.35 -12.13 -4.06
C LEU A 206 -3.43 -11.06 -3.93
N LEU A 207 -4.29 -10.89 -4.94
CA LEU A 207 -5.40 -9.92 -4.93
C LEU A 207 -6.38 -10.17 -3.78
N GLY A 208 -6.61 -11.42 -3.40
CA GLY A 208 -7.51 -11.78 -2.30
C GLY A 208 -7.09 -11.17 -0.96
N ARG A 209 -5.82 -10.82 -0.79
CA ARG A 209 -5.30 -10.17 0.42
C ARG A 209 -5.78 -8.73 0.57
N MET A 210 -6.06 -8.05 -0.53
CA MET A 210 -6.54 -6.66 -0.59
C MET A 210 -8.01 -6.57 -1.03
N TRP A 211 -8.76 -7.66 -0.89
CA TRP A 211 -10.19 -7.71 -1.21
C TRP A 211 -11.05 -7.69 0.05
N PHE A 212 -12.29 -7.22 -0.09
CA PHE A 212 -13.27 -7.19 1.00
C PHE A 212 -13.57 -8.61 1.51
N GLY A 213 -13.59 -8.80 2.84
CA GLY A 213 -14.03 -10.04 3.50
C GLY A 213 -13.32 -10.33 4.83
N ASN A 214 -13.63 -11.50 5.40
CA ASN A 214 -13.15 -11.89 6.73
C ASN A 214 -11.63 -12.15 6.73
N ARG A 215 -10.93 -11.69 7.78
CA ARG A 215 -9.46 -11.73 7.84
C ARG A 215 -8.87 -13.13 8.05
N LYS A 216 -9.67 -14.06 8.59
CA LYS A 216 -9.32 -15.48 8.78
C LYS A 216 -9.85 -16.40 7.66
N GLY A 217 -10.70 -15.87 6.77
CA GLY A 217 -11.40 -16.63 5.73
C GLY A 217 -10.48 -17.16 4.66
#